data_AF-A0A1I3WR22-F1
#
_entry.id   AF-A0A1I3WR22-F1
#
_cell.length_a   1.000
_cell.length_b   1.000
_cell.length_c   1.000
_cell.angle_alpha   90.00
_cell.angle_beta   90.00
_cell.angle_gamma   90.00
#
_symmetry.space_group_name_H-M   'P 1'
#
loop_
_entity.id
_entity.type
_entity.pdbx_description
1 polymer ?
#
loop_
_entity_poly.entity_id
_entity_poly.type
_entity_poly.pdbx_seq_one_letter_code
_entity_poly.pdbx_strand_id
1 'polypeptide(L)' 'TRMLQSKLLLGRITDGEKARLNAWLDYFELLEAVDTAAAPDIQWPEQPK' A
#
# COMPACT_ATOMS: atom_id res chain seq x y z
N THR A 1 -5.94 6.54 -0.17
CA THR A 1 -5.08 6.48 1.03
C THR A 1 -5.18 7.69 1.95
N ARG A 2 -5.12 8.95 1.48
CA ARG A 2 -5.15 10.15 2.36
C ARG A 2 -6.34 10.20 3.34
N MET A 3 -7.54 9.80 2.91
CA MET A 3 -8.72 9.71 3.78
C MET A 3 -8.58 8.65 4.89
N LEU A 4 -7.99 7.48 4.58
CA LEU A 4 -7.75 6.41 5.56
C LEU A 4 -6.73 6.86 6.61
N GLN A 5 -5.68 7.57 6.18
CA GLN A 5 -4.69 8.15 7.09
C GLN A 5 -5.34 9.20 8.02
N SER A 6 -6.18 10.09 7.49
CA SER A 6 -6.92 11.06 8.32
C SER A 6 -7.87 10.36 9.31
N LYS A 7 -8.57 9.30 8.89
CA LYS A 7 -9.41 8.50 9.79
C LYS A 7 -8.61 7.81 10.89
N LEU A 8 -7.44 7.26 10.56
CA LEU A 8 -6.53 6.64 11.54
C LEU A 8 -6.08 7.67 12.58
N LEU A 9 -5.60 8.84 12.13
CA LEU A 9 -5.16 9.94 13.02
C LEU A 9 -6.28 10.46 13.92
N LEU A 10 -7.51 10.49 13.43
CA LEU A 10 -8.69 10.91 14.20
C LEU A 10 -9.28 9.78 15.06
N GLY A 11 -8.73 8.56 15.03
CA GLY A 11 -9.25 7.41 15.77
C GLY A 11 -10.62 6.91 15.26
N ARG A 12 -11.00 7.25 14.03
CA ARG A 12 -12.30 6.94 13.41
C ARG A 12 -12.23 5.85 12.34
N ILE A 13 -11.08 5.21 12.18
CA ILE A 13 -10.88 4.15 11.20
C ILE A 13 -11.58 2.88 11.66
N THR A 14 -12.28 2.22 10.74
CA THR A 14 -12.87 0.89 10.99
C THR A 14 -11.86 -0.22 10.71
N ASP A 15 -12.12 -1.45 11.18
CA ASP A 15 -11.21 -2.58 10.97
C ASP A 15 -11.03 -2.92 9.48
N GLY A 16 -12.10 -2.85 8.68
CA GLY A 16 -12.01 -3.08 7.23
C GLY A 16 -11.20 -1.98 6.51
N GLU A 17 -11.32 -0.73 6.96
CA GLU A 17 -10.52 0.38 6.44
C GLU A 17 -9.06 0.29 6.84
N LYS A 18 -8.78 -0.20 8.06
CA LYS A 18 -7.43 -0.45 8.54
C LYS A 18 -6.77 -1.58 7.76
N ALA A 19 -7.49 -2.68 7.49
CA ALA A 19 -7.00 -3.77 6.64
C ALA A 19 -6.66 -3.27 5.23
N ARG A 20 -7.52 -2.43 4.65
CA ARG A 20 -7.26 -1.80 3.35
C ARG A 20 -6.04 -0.87 3.40
N LEU A 21 -5.91 -0.05 4.44
CA LEU A 21 -4.75 0.81 4.61
C LEU A 21 -3.45 0.00 4.71
N ASN A 22 -3.44 -1.08 5.48
CA ASN A 22 -2.30 -1.98 5.60
C ASN A 22 -1.93 -2.63 4.25
N ALA A 23 -2.90 -3.16 3.51
CA ALA A 23 -2.63 -3.75 2.20
C ALA A 23 -1.96 -2.75 1.22
N TRP A 24 -2.36 -1.47 1.28
CA TRP A 24 -1.69 -0.41 0.52
C TRP A 24 -0.27 -0.13 1.00
N LEU A 25 -0.01 -0.17 2.32
CA LEU A 25 1.34 -0.01 2.86
C LEU A 25 2.24 -1.17 2.44
N ASP A 26 1.77 -2.41 2.58
CA ASP A 26 2.50 -3.62 2.15
C ASP A 26 2.86 -3.55 0.65
N TYR A 27 1.92 -3.09 -0.19
CA TYR A 27 2.17 -2.87 -1.61
C TYR A 27 3.27 -1.84 -1.87
N PHE A 28 3.31 -0.73 -1.12
CA PHE A 28 4.37 0.26 -1.29
C PHE A 28 5.73 -0.28 -0.86
N GLU A 29 5.80 -1.05 0.22
CA GLU A 29 7.05 -1.71 0.64
C GLU A 29 7.55 -2.69 -0.43
N LEU A 30 6.64 -3.49 -1.01
CA LEU A 30 6.98 -4.37 -2.13
C LEU A 30 7.47 -3.58 -3.35
N LEU A 31 6.83 -2.45 -3.65
CA LEU A 31 7.20 -1.60 -4.78
C LEU A 31 8.56 -0.93 -4.59
N GLU A 32 8.89 -0.48 -3.39
CA GLU A 32 10.21 0.09 -3.05
C GLU A 32 11.33 -0.97 -3.12
N ALA A 33 11.00 -2.23 -2.87
CA ALA A 33 11.94 -3.34 -2.98
C ALA A 33 12.18 -3.82 -4.42
N VAL A 34 11.42 -3.32 -5.42
CA VAL A 34 11.60 -3.70 -6.82
C VAL A 34 12.93 -3.17 -7.36
N ASP A 35 13.77 -4.06 -7.85
CA ASP A 35 15.00 -3.69 -8.55
C ASP A 35 14.70 -3.18 -9.97
N THR A 36 14.77 -1.87 -10.12
CA THR A 36 14.53 -1.18 -11.40
C THR A 36 15.66 -1.35 -12.43
N ALA A 37 16.83 -1.87 -12.02
CA ALA A 37 17.93 -2.15 -12.95
C ALA A 37 17.65 -3.38 -13.84
N ALA A 38 16.70 -4.23 -13.46
CA ALA A 38 16.25 -5.38 -14.24
C ALA A 38 15.38 -5.01 -15.46
N ALA A 39 15.20 -3.72 -15.74
CA ALA A 39 14.46 -3.26 -16.91
C ALA A 39 15.03 -3.85 -18.22
N PRO A 40 14.18 -4.34 -19.14
CA PRO A 40 12.72 -4.19 -19.17
C PRO A 40 11.92 -5.28 -18.44
N ASP A 41 12.55 -6.33 -17.91
CA ASP A 41 11.89 -7.52 -17.36
C ASP A 41 11.61 -7.39 -15.85
N ILE A 42 10.87 -6.35 -15.49
CA ILE A 42 10.51 -6.06 -14.09
C ILE A 42 9.17 -6.71 -13.76
N GLN A 43 9.15 -7.53 -12.71
CA GLN A 43 7.91 -8.06 -12.13
C GLN A 43 7.32 -7.06 -11.14
N TRP A 44 6.33 -6.30 -11.60
CA TRP A 44 5.62 -5.34 -10.74
C TRP A 44 4.66 -6.06 -9.78
N PRO A 45 4.61 -5.65 -8.50
CA PRO A 45 3.62 -6.18 -7.56
C PRO A 45 2.19 -5.80 -7.96
N GLU A 46 1.21 -6.59 -7.53
CA GLU A 46 -0.20 -6.34 -7.80
C GLU A 46 -0.80 -5.31 -6.84
N GLN A 47 -1.59 -4.37 -7.37
CA GLN A 47 -2.24 -3.35 -6.56
C GLN A 47 -3.42 -3.93 -5.75
N PRO A 48 -3.55 -3.57 -4.47
CA PRO A 48 -4.68 -3.95 -3.65
C PRO A 48 -5.95 -3.19 -4.03
N LYS A 49 -7.12 -3.74 -3.67
CA LYS A 49 -8.46 -3.19 -4.01
C LYS A 49 -8.94 -2.09 -3.06
#